data_AF-A0A3C0WKT5-F1
#
_entry.id   AF-A0A3C0WKT5-F1
#
_cell.length_a   1.000
_cell.length_b   1.000
_cell.length_c   1.000
_cell.angle_alpha   90.00
_cell.angle_beta   90.00
_cell.angle_gamma   90.00
#
_symmetry.space_group_name_H-M   'P 1'
#
loop_
_entity.id
_entity.type
_entity.pdbx_description
1 polymer ?
#
loop_
_entity_poly.entity_id
_entity_poly.type
_entity_poly.pdbx_seq_one_letter_code
_entity_poly.pdbx_strand_id
1 'polypeptide(L)'
;SERMDDEDWSTIWFSLPQSWTKLMVEKGSVAVDGISLTVVDVESERFSVALIPHTLEVTTLGQRQPGDVVNLETDLLAKYVQSQLAPHDQTTDSVDFVK
;
A
#
# COMPACT_ATOMS: atom_id res chain seq x y z
N SER A 1 -12.28 6.23 -1.78
CA SER A 1 -12.20 4.99 -2.55
C SER A 1 -13.20 5.05 -3.69
N GLU A 2 -12.92 4.37 -4.80
CA GLU A 2 -13.79 4.24 -5.99
C GLU A 2 -13.91 2.74 -6.34
N ARG A 3 -15.05 2.28 -6.88
CA ARG A 3 -15.27 0.87 -7.24
C ARG A 3 -15.78 0.75 -8.66
N MET A 4 -15.20 -0.16 -9.43
CA MET A 4 -15.58 -0.51 -10.80
C MET A 4 -15.84 -2.01 -10.87
N ASP A 5 -17.03 -2.40 -11.30
CA ASP A 5 -17.44 -3.80 -11.37
C ASP A 5 -17.36 -4.31 -12.82
N ASP A 6 -16.65 -5.42 -13.02
CA ASP A 6 -16.62 -6.21 -14.25
C ASP A 6 -17.43 -7.51 -14.05
N GLU A 7 -17.50 -8.38 -15.07
CA GLU A 7 -18.27 -9.64 -15.00
C GLU A 7 -17.69 -10.63 -13.96
N ASP A 8 -16.36 -10.71 -13.86
CA ASP A 8 -15.65 -11.71 -13.05
C ASP A 8 -14.95 -11.15 -11.78
N TRP A 9 -14.77 -9.83 -11.70
CA TRP A 9 -14.11 -9.18 -10.57
C TRP A 9 -14.56 -7.72 -10.39
N SER A 10 -14.25 -7.17 -9.22
CA SER A 10 -14.41 -5.75 -8.93
C SER A 10 -13.06 -5.12 -8.64
N THR A 11 -12.76 -4.02 -9.31
CA THR A 11 -11.60 -3.18 -9.00
C THR A 11 -11.99 -2.14 -7.96
N ILE A 12 -11.25 -2.09 -6.85
CA ILE A 12 -11.46 -1.10 -5.79
C ILE A 12 -10.20 -0.24 -5.66
N TRP A 13 -10.37 1.06 -5.77
CA TRP A 13 -9.36 2.08 -5.55
C TRP A 13 -9.41 2.61 -4.13
N PHE A 14 -8.25 2.72 -3.49
CA PHE A 14 -8.08 3.30 -2.16
C PHE A 14 -7.21 4.55 -2.26
N SER A 15 -7.64 5.63 -1.59
CA SER A 15 -6.88 6.88 -1.54
C SER A 15 -5.99 6.90 -0.30
N LEU A 16 -4.77 7.41 -0.45
CA LEU A 16 -3.78 7.52 0.63
C LEU A 16 -2.76 8.63 0.32
N PRO A 17 -2.06 9.18 1.32
CA PRO A 17 -1.05 10.20 1.09
C PRO A 17 0.08 9.71 0.17
N GLN A 18 0.62 10.60 -0.67
CA GLN A 18 1.70 10.28 -1.61
C GLN A 18 2.97 9.69 -0.96
N SER A 19 3.22 9.96 0.32
CA SER A 19 4.36 9.35 1.02
C SER A 19 4.19 7.83 1.18
N TRP A 20 2.96 7.34 1.24
CA TRP A 20 2.64 5.92 1.40
C TRP A 20 2.66 5.16 0.07
N THR A 21 2.28 5.79 -1.04
CA THR A 21 2.33 5.14 -2.37
C THR A 21 3.75 4.76 -2.77
N LYS A 22 4.77 5.50 -2.29
CA LYS A 22 6.19 5.13 -2.46
C LYS A 22 6.56 3.78 -1.83
N LEU A 23 5.79 3.32 -0.83
CA LEU A 23 5.97 2.05 -0.15
C LEU A 23 5.23 0.90 -0.84
N MET A 24 4.53 1.18 -1.93
CA MET A 24 3.74 0.20 -2.67
C MET A 24 4.39 -0.10 -4.01
N VAL A 25 4.23 -1.33 -4.46
CA VAL A 25 4.71 -1.81 -5.76
C VAL A 25 3.59 -2.62 -6.38
N GLU A 26 3.37 -2.46 -7.69
CA GLU A 26 2.44 -3.30 -8.43
C GLU A 26 2.78 -4.77 -8.26
N LYS A 27 1.76 -5.61 -8.10
CA LYS A 27 1.88 -7.04 -7.77
C LYS A 27 2.50 -7.32 -6.39
N GLY A 28 2.79 -6.28 -5.60
CA GLY A 28 3.12 -6.38 -4.19
C GLY A 28 1.91 -6.72 -3.33
N SER A 29 2.16 -7.03 -2.06
CA SER A 29 1.12 -7.34 -1.08
C SER A 29 0.72 -6.09 -0.28
N VAL A 30 -0.57 -6.04 0.08
CA VAL A 30 -1.14 -5.04 0.98
C VAL A 30 -2.23 -5.69 1.81
N ALA A 31 -2.33 -5.33 3.10
CA ALA A 31 -3.48 -5.69 3.90
C ALA A 31 -4.44 -4.50 4.03
N VAL A 32 -5.73 -4.74 3.75
CA VAL A 32 -6.81 -3.78 3.93
C VAL A 32 -7.79 -4.35 4.95
N ASP A 33 -7.96 -3.68 6.09
CA ASP A 33 -8.72 -4.20 7.24
C ASP A 33 -8.29 -5.64 7.63
N GLY A 34 -6.98 -5.93 7.53
CA GLY A 34 -6.39 -7.24 7.82
C GLY A 34 -6.54 -8.30 6.72
N ILE A 35 -7.19 -7.97 5.60
CA ILE A 35 -7.36 -8.88 4.45
C ILE A 35 -6.16 -8.71 3.52
N SER A 36 -5.39 -9.78 3.34
CA SER A 36 -4.24 -9.78 2.42
C SER A 36 -4.71 -9.76 0.97
N LEU A 37 -4.25 -8.78 0.21
CA LEU A 37 -4.62 -8.51 -1.17
C LEU A 37 -3.39 -8.21 -2.02
N THR A 38 -3.55 -8.35 -3.33
CA THR A 38 -2.51 -8.02 -4.32
C THR A 38 -2.80 -6.66 -4.92
N VAL A 39 -1.80 -5.78 -4.91
CA VAL A 39 -1.90 -4.47 -5.56
C VAL A 39 -1.92 -4.65 -7.08
N VAL A 40 -2.91 -4.05 -7.75
CA VAL A 40 -3.05 -4.09 -9.21
C VAL A 40 -2.30 -2.92 -9.83
N ASP A 41 -2.66 -1.70 -9.47
CA ASP A 41 -2.06 -0.44 -9.95
C ASP A 41 -1.67 0.47 -8.77
N VAL A 42 -0.64 1.30 -8.97
CA VAL A 42 -0.25 2.36 -8.03
C VAL A 42 -0.15 3.69 -8.76
N GLU A 43 -0.87 4.69 -8.27
CA GLU A 43 -0.79 6.07 -8.71
C GLU A 43 -0.25 6.98 -7.60
N SER A 44 -0.14 8.29 -7.85
CA SER A 44 0.47 9.23 -6.90
C SER A 44 -0.19 9.24 -5.52
N GLU A 45 -1.53 9.15 -5.46
CA GLU A 45 -2.31 9.29 -4.21
C GLU A 45 -3.37 8.19 -4.05
N ARG A 46 -3.25 7.10 -4.82
CA ARG A 46 -4.16 5.96 -4.74
C ARG A 46 -3.51 4.68 -5.24
N PHE A 47 -4.07 3.54 -4.83
CA PHE A 47 -3.74 2.22 -5.38
C PHE A 47 -5.03 1.43 -5.61
N SER A 48 -4.96 0.40 -6.44
CA SER A 48 -6.09 -0.49 -6.74
C SER A 48 -5.83 -1.94 -6.30
N VAL A 49 -6.91 -2.66 -6.05
CA VAL A 49 -6.94 -4.13 -5.88
C VAL A 49 -8.08 -4.72 -6.69
N ALA A 50 -7.95 -5.96 -7.12
CA ALA A 50 -9.03 -6.72 -7.74
C ALA A 50 -9.59 -7.75 -6.76
N LEU A 51 -10.91 -7.78 -6.60
CA LEU A 51 -11.63 -8.70 -5.74
C LEU A 51 -12.58 -9.56 -6.57
N ILE A 52 -12.50 -10.88 -6.42
CA ILE A 52 -13.49 -11.80 -6.99
C ILE A 52 -14.79 -11.77 -6.15
N PRO A 53 -15.95 -12.14 -6.73
CA PRO A 53 -17.24 -12.14 -6.04
C PRO A 53 -17.21 -12.85 -4.69
N HIS A 54 -16.56 -14.02 -4.61
CA HIS A 54 -16.43 -14.76 -3.36
C HIS A 54 -15.76 -13.94 -2.24
N THR A 55 -14.68 -13.21 -2.55
CA THR A 55 -13.99 -12.35 -1.58
C THR A 55 -14.88 -11.21 -1.11
N LEU A 56 -15.69 -10.63 -2.00
CA LEU A 56 -16.65 -9.59 -1.64
C LEU A 56 -17.75 -10.14 -0.72
N GLU A 57 -18.25 -11.35 -0.99
CA GLU A 57 -19.32 -11.98 -0.21
C GLU A 57 -18.87 -12.34 1.22
N VAL A 58 -17.64 -12.81 1.39
CA VAL A 58 -17.16 -13.38 2.66
C VAL A 58 -16.32 -12.43 3.51
N THR A 59 -16.06 -11.20 3.02
CA THR A 59 -15.27 -10.20 3.76
C THR A 59 -16.02 -8.91 4.00
N THR A 60 -15.53 -8.10 4.93
CA THR A 60 -16.10 -6.78 5.21
C THR A 60 -16.01 -5.82 4.03
N LEU A 61 -15.10 -6.07 3.06
CA LEU A 61 -14.91 -5.23 1.88
C LEU A 61 -16.14 -5.17 0.97
N GLY A 62 -16.96 -6.23 0.92
CA GLY A 62 -18.19 -6.21 0.12
C GLY A 62 -19.27 -5.27 0.65
N GLN A 63 -19.20 -4.89 1.93
CA GLN A 63 -20.14 -3.99 2.58
C GLN A 63 -19.65 -2.55 2.65
N ARG A 64 -18.38 -2.30 2.29
CA ARG A 64 -17.76 -0.98 2.32
C ARG A 64 -18.29 -0.09 1.21
N GLN A 65 -18.40 1.20 1.52
CA GLN A 65 -18.82 2.21 0.56
C GLN A 65 -17.68 3.19 0.26
N PRO A 66 -17.69 3.83 -0.93
CA PRO A 66 -16.83 4.98 -1.20
C PRO A 66 -16.87 6.02 -0.07
N GLY A 67 -15.72 6.27 0.55
CA GLY A 67 -15.57 7.21 1.66
C GLY A 67 -15.37 6.57 3.03
N ASP A 68 -15.59 5.26 3.16
CA ASP A 68 -15.24 4.53 4.38
C ASP A 68 -13.72 4.55 4.61
N VAL A 69 -13.32 4.74 5.86
CA VAL A 69 -11.93 4.63 6.28
C VAL A 69 -11.60 3.16 6.54
N VAL A 70 -10.42 2.75 6.10
CA VAL A 70 -9.88 1.39 6.27
C VAL A 70 -8.50 1.44 6.91
N ASN A 71 -8.13 0.37 7.61
CA ASN A 71 -6.77 0.20 8.10
C ASN A 71 -5.89 -0.38 6.97
N LEU A 72 -4.72 0.22 6.75
CA LEU A 72 -3.79 -0.20 5.71
C LEU A 72 -2.46 -0.66 6.34
N GLU A 73 -2.01 -1.84 5.94
CA GLU A 73 -0.68 -2.35 6.26
C GLU A 73 0.05 -2.71 4.96
N THR A 74 1.18 -2.06 4.69
CA THR A 74 2.02 -2.35 3.52
C THR A 74 3.09 -3.37 3.86
N ASP A 75 3.51 -4.16 2.86
CA ASP A 75 4.54 -5.18 3.01
C ASP A 75 5.83 -4.63 3.67
N LEU A 76 6.32 -5.33 4.68
CA LEU A 76 7.54 -4.98 5.41
C LEU A 76 8.77 -5.01 4.51
N LEU A 77 8.78 -5.85 3.47
CA LEU A 77 9.90 -5.95 2.54
C LEU A 77 10.11 -4.65 1.75
N ALA A 78 9.04 -3.99 1.33
CA ALA A 78 9.12 -2.69 0.65
C ALA A 78 9.69 -1.60 1.58
N LYS A 79 9.27 -1.59 2.85
CA LYS A 79 9.83 -0.71 3.89
C LYS A 79 11.32 -0.98 4.13
N TYR A 80 11.73 -2.24 4.18
CA TYR A 80 13.12 -2.61 4.39
C TYR A 80 14.02 -2.21 3.22
N VAL A 81 13.59 -2.47 1.97
CA VAL A 81 14.33 -2.05 0.78
C VAL A 81 14.42 -0.52 0.71
N GLN A 82 13.36 0.21 1.01
CA GLN A 82 13.46 1.68 1.13
C GLN A 82 14.46 2.10 2.19
N SER A 83 14.50 1.44 3.36
CA SER A 83 15.45 1.81 4.42
C SER A 83 16.92 1.56 4.02
N GLN A 84 17.18 0.55 3.19
CA GLN A 84 18.53 0.23 2.69
C GLN A 84 18.96 1.12 1.51
N LEU A 85 18.01 1.60 0.71
CA LEU A 85 18.24 2.50 -0.43
C LEU A 85 18.16 3.99 -0.07
N ALA A 86 17.68 4.31 1.14
CA ALA A 86 17.76 5.66 1.67
C ALA A 86 19.24 6.07 1.71
N PRO A 87 19.60 7.26 1.18
CA PRO A 87 20.98 7.71 1.22
C PRO A 87 21.46 7.66 2.67
N HIS A 88 22.45 6.83 2.97
CA HIS A 88 23.25 7.05 4.16
C HIS A 88 23.89 8.42 3.97
N ASP A 89 23.44 9.40 4.73
CA ASP A 89 24.16 10.65 4.88
C ASP A 89 25.47 10.28 5.59
N GLN A 90 26.49 9.92 4.82
CA GLN A 90 27.86 9.84 5.26
C GLN A 90 28.35 11.28 5.41
N THR A 91 27.75 12.04 6.33
CA THR A 91 28.44 13.16 6.92
C THR A 91 29.54 12.52 7.74
N THR A 92 30.76 12.52 7.19
CA THR A 92 31.97 12.16 7.92
C THR A 92 32.02 13.06 9.15
N ASP A 93 31.53 12.57 10.29
CA ASP A 93 31.79 13.16 11.60
C ASP A 93 33.28 12.96 11.86
N SER A 94 34.10 13.88 11.34
CA SER A 94 35.46 14.08 11.78
C SER A 94 35.40 14.45 13.26
N VAL A 95 35.48 13.44 14.12
CA VAL A 95 35.73 13.64 15.54
C VAL A 95 37.18 14.05 15.71
N ASP A 96 37.40 15.37 15.75
CA ASP A 96 38.67 15.94 16.20
C ASP A 96 38.87 15.58 17.68
N PHE A 97 39.68 14.56 17.94
CA PHE A 97 40.21 14.30 19.28
C PHE A 97 41.19 15.42 19.64
N VAL A 98 40.71 16.44 20.34
CA VAL A 98 41.57 17.41 21.02
C VAL A 98 42.18 16.71 22.24
N LYS A 99 43.51 16.73 22.33
CA LYS A 99 44.30 16.19 23.45
C LYS A 99 44.07 16.96 24.75
#